data_AF-A0A816WT33-F1
#
_entry.id   AF-A0A816WT33-F1
#
_cell.length_a   1.000
_cell.length_b   1.000
_cell.length_c   1.000
_cell.angle_alpha   90.00
_cell.angle_beta   90.00
_cell.angle_gamma   90.00
#
_symmetry.space_group_name_H-M   'P 1'
#
loop_
_entity.id
_entity.type
_entity.pdbx_description
1 polymer ?
#
loop_
_entity_poly.entity_id
_entity_poly.type
_entity_poly.pdbx_seq_one_letter_code
_entity_poly.pdbx_strand_id
1 'polypeptide(L)'
;MLRSLNLISRNCRFLHNSNFTINMSSSSNNQQDKPPAMNLSDAEWKKKLTNKQYRILRKKDTEFPDTGEYNKHFETGIYKCAGCGQELYDSSSKFDLRCGWPAFSSSIDTSVRRQVDADGYREEILCATCNGHLGHVFAGEGLRDASGKIVRERHCVNSASLQFQKGK
;
A
#
# COMPACT_ATOMS: atom_id res chain seq x y z
N MET A 1 58.24 -23.37 -48.13
CA MET A 1 58.08 -24.74 -47.59
C MET A 1 56.84 -24.72 -46.70
N LEU A 2 55.68 -25.19 -47.19
CA LEU A 2 55.10 -26.55 -46.99
C LEU A 2 54.69 -26.76 -45.51
N ARG A 3 53.38 -26.75 -45.20
CA ARG A 3 52.46 -27.90 -45.00
C ARG A 3 52.09 -28.01 -43.50
N SER A 4 50.82 -27.82 -43.12
CA SER A 4 49.72 -28.81 -43.04
C SER A 4 49.65 -29.55 -41.70
N LEU A 5 48.59 -29.24 -40.96
CA LEU A 5 47.55 -30.10 -40.35
C LEU A 5 47.86 -31.48 -39.74
N ASN A 6 47.09 -31.71 -38.66
CA ASN A 6 46.55 -32.96 -38.06
C ASN A 6 47.36 -33.56 -36.88
N LEU A 7 46.76 -34.24 -35.88
CA LEU A 7 45.78 -35.33 -35.95
C LEU A 7 45.33 -35.76 -34.51
N ILE A 8 44.09 -36.28 -34.37
CA ILE A 8 43.61 -37.34 -33.41
C ILE A 8 43.43 -36.99 -31.92
N SER A 9 42.22 -37.02 -31.32
CA SER A 9 41.25 -38.10 -31.07
C SER A 9 41.65 -39.11 -29.98
N ARG A 10 40.77 -39.29 -28.97
CA ARG A 10 40.61 -40.38 -27.96
C ARG A 10 40.04 -39.74 -26.68
N ASN A 11 39.07 -40.25 -25.95
CA ASN A 11 38.23 -41.43 -26.00
C ASN A 11 37.11 -41.14 -24.99
N CYS A 12 35.85 -41.10 -25.41
CA CYS A 12 34.71 -41.11 -24.49
C CYS A 12 34.08 -42.49 -24.59
N ARG A 13 34.06 -43.26 -23.48
CA ARG A 13 33.32 -44.51 -23.38
C ARG A 13 32.64 -44.62 -22.01
N PHE A 14 31.31 -44.61 -22.10
CA PHE A 14 30.28 -45.36 -21.36
C PHE A 14 30.29 -45.23 -19.81
N LEU A 15 29.13 -45.03 -19.16
CA LEU A 15 28.11 -46.06 -19.00
C LEU A 15 26.69 -45.49 -18.76
N HIS A 16 25.75 -46.06 -19.53
CA HIS A 16 24.41 -46.51 -19.20
C HIS A 16 23.65 -46.00 -17.96
N ASN A 17 22.48 -45.42 -18.28
CA ASN A 17 21.14 -45.91 -17.92
C ASN A 17 20.64 -45.68 -16.47
N SER A 18 19.65 -44.80 -16.34
CA SER A 18 18.38 -45.02 -15.63
C SER A 18 17.47 -43.80 -15.81
N ASN A 19 16.39 -43.95 -16.57
CA ASN A 19 15.31 -42.96 -16.64
C ASN A 19 14.56 -42.96 -15.31
N PHE A 20 14.87 -42.01 -14.43
CA PHE A 20 14.08 -41.75 -13.23
C PHE A 20 13.08 -40.63 -13.54
N THR A 21 11.82 -41.02 -13.69
CA THR A 21 10.68 -40.11 -13.77
C THR A 21 10.37 -39.61 -12.35
N ILE A 22 10.53 -38.30 -12.11
CA ILE A 22 9.93 -37.66 -10.93
C ILE A 22 8.80 -36.77 -11.42
N ASN A 23 7.59 -37.24 -11.13
CA ASN A 23 6.34 -36.53 -11.29
C ASN A 23 6.13 -35.59 -10.08
N MET A 24 5.59 -34.40 -10.36
CA MET A 24 4.97 -33.38 -9.48
C MET A 24 5.31 -33.34 -7.99
N SER A 25 5.62 -32.13 -7.49
CA SER A 25 4.87 -31.54 -6.37
C SER A 25 5.12 -30.03 -6.23
N SER A 26 3.99 -29.31 -6.28
CA SER A 26 3.67 -28.05 -5.57
C SER A 26 4.51 -26.79 -5.82
N SER A 27 4.05 -26.01 -6.80
CA SER A 27 4.17 -24.55 -6.80
C SER A 27 3.63 -23.99 -5.48
N SER A 28 4.49 -23.38 -4.68
CA SER A 28 4.04 -22.50 -3.58
C SER A 28 3.66 -21.15 -4.18
N ASN A 29 2.46 -21.08 -4.76
CA ASN A 29 1.81 -19.80 -5.05
C ASN A 29 1.41 -19.17 -3.72
N ASN A 30 2.25 -18.31 -3.18
CA ASN A 30 1.91 -17.42 -2.08
C ASN A 30 1.04 -16.28 -2.63
N GLN A 31 -0.21 -16.60 -2.96
CA GLN A 31 -1.25 -15.60 -3.16
C GLN A 31 -1.68 -15.15 -1.76
N GLN A 32 -1.20 -13.99 -1.33
CA GLN A 32 -1.82 -13.31 -0.19
C GLN A 32 -3.28 -13.05 -0.55
N ASP A 33 -4.17 -13.76 0.14
CA ASP A 33 -5.62 -13.62 0.00
C ASP A 33 -6.01 -12.17 0.23
N LYS A 34 -6.27 -11.44 -0.86
CA LYS A 34 -6.90 -10.13 -0.81
C LYS A 34 -8.23 -10.30 -0.04
N PRO A 35 -8.47 -9.56 1.06
CA PRO A 35 -9.71 -9.71 1.81
C PRO A 35 -10.89 -9.49 0.86
N PRO A 36 -11.94 -10.33 0.93
CA PRO A 36 -13.12 -10.17 0.08
C PRO A 36 -13.66 -8.75 0.23
N ALA A 37 -13.99 -8.13 -0.91
CA ALA A 37 -14.50 -6.77 -0.95
C ALA A 37 -15.71 -6.64 0.00
N MET A 38 -15.58 -5.77 1.01
CA MET A 38 -16.59 -5.58 2.04
C MET A 38 -17.86 -4.97 1.44
N ASN A 39 -18.90 -5.78 1.26
CA ASN A 39 -20.14 -5.38 0.60
C ASN A 39 -21.25 -5.13 1.64
N LEU A 40 -21.05 -4.13 2.51
CA LEU A 40 -22.04 -3.69 3.48
C LEU A 40 -22.96 -2.63 2.89
N SER A 41 -24.23 -2.67 3.26
CA SER A 41 -25.23 -1.64 2.96
C SER A 41 -24.95 -0.32 3.69
N ASP A 42 -25.53 0.77 3.21
CA ASP A 42 -25.41 2.09 3.84
C ASP A 42 -25.91 2.10 5.29
N ALA A 43 -26.95 1.32 5.59
CA ALA A 43 -27.50 1.19 6.95
C ALA A 43 -26.54 0.44 7.89
N GLU A 44 -25.87 -0.61 7.40
CA GLU A 44 -24.87 -1.35 8.18
C GLU A 44 -23.63 -0.48 8.43
N TRP A 45 -23.19 0.29 7.43
CA TRP A 45 -22.10 1.25 7.61
C TRP A 45 -22.43 2.31 8.66
N LYS A 46 -23.65 2.88 8.65
CA LYS A 46 -24.09 3.85 9.67
C LYS A 46 -24.14 3.26 11.08
N LYS A 47 -24.39 1.96 11.23
CA LYS A 47 -24.37 1.27 12.53
C LYS A 47 -22.94 0.96 12.99
N LYS A 48 -22.05 0.60 12.06
CA LYS A 48 -20.66 0.21 12.33
C LYS A 48 -19.76 1.40 12.65
N LEU A 49 -20.00 2.55 12.02
CA LEU A 49 -19.16 3.74 12.09
C LEU A 49 -19.76 4.83 12.97
N THR A 50 -18.91 5.66 13.57
CA THR A 50 -19.36 6.94 14.11
C THR A 50 -19.88 7.84 12.99
N ASN A 51 -20.72 8.83 13.32
CA ASN A 51 -21.24 9.79 12.33
C ASN A 51 -20.13 10.50 11.54
N LYS A 52 -19.03 10.88 12.21
CA LYS A 52 -17.88 11.53 11.57
C LYS A 52 -17.17 10.57 10.60
N GLN A 53 -16.87 9.36 11.04
CA GLN A 53 -16.28 8.31 10.19
C GLN A 53 -17.16 8.00 8.98
N TYR A 54 -18.47 7.85 9.19
CA TYR A 54 -19.42 7.56 8.10
C TYR A 54 -19.44 8.68 7.06
N ARG A 55 -19.54 9.94 7.48
CA ARG A 55 -19.52 11.10 6.57
C ARG A 55 -18.24 11.12 5.74
N ILE A 56 -17.09 10.93 6.36
CA ILE A 56 -15.81 10.97 5.65
C ILE A 56 -15.65 9.73 4.76
N LEU A 57 -15.65 8.52 5.33
CA LEU A 57 -15.40 7.28 4.58
C LEU A 57 -16.44 6.99 3.49
N ARG A 58 -17.72 7.33 3.70
CA ARG A 58 -18.82 6.93 2.79
C ARG A 58 -19.45 8.08 2.02
N LYS A 59 -19.41 9.30 2.56
CA LYS A 59 -19.95 10.50 1.89
C LYS A 59 -18.86 11.45 1.39
N LYS A 60 -17.58 11.02 1.42
CA LYS A 60 -16.42 11.76 0.91
C LYS A 60 -16.26 13.15 1.52
N ASP A 61 -16.69 13.28 2.77
CA ASP A 61 -16.52 14.52 3.52
C ASP A 61 -15.06 14.70 3.94
N THR A 62 -14.69 15.92 4.31
CA THR A 62 -13.34 16.25 4.79
C THR A 62 -13.44 16.90 6.17
N GLU A 63 -12.67 16.42 7.14
CA GLU A 63 -12.64 17.06 8.45
C GLU A 63 -11.95 18.43 8.40
N PHE A 64 -12.28 19.34 9.33
CA PHE A 64 -11.61 20.63 9.39
C PHE A 64 -10.11 20.48 9.73
N PRO A 65 -9.25 21.37 9.20
CA PRO A 65 -7.83 21.35 9.50
C PRO A 65 -7.59 21.47 11.01
N ASP A 66 -6.56 20.78 11.49
CA ASP A 66 -6.11 20.74 12.89
C ASP A 66 -7.09 20.13 13.91
N THR A 67 -8.21 19.55 13.46
CA THR A 67 -9.21 18.93 14.35
C THR A 67 -9.09 17.41 14.49
N GLY A 68 -8.28 16.77 13.66
CA GLY A 68 -8.11 15.32 13.64
C GLY A 68 -7.20 14.81 14.78
N GLU A 69 -7.61 13.73 15.43
CA GLU A 69 -6.87 13.03 16.50
C GLU A 69 -5.42 12.69 16.10
N TYR A 70 -5.25 12.20 14.87
CA TYR A 70 -3.97 11.70 14.36
C TYR A 70 -3.14 12.75 13.59
N ASN A 71 -3.58 14.01 13.55
CA ASN A 71 -2.83 15.06 12.86
C ASN A 71 -1.43 15.22 13.49
N LYS A 72 -1.38 15.48 14.80
CA LYS A 72 -0.13 15.66 15.58
C LYS A 72 0.30 14.40 16.33
N HIS A 73 -0.20 13.24 15.92
CA HIS A 73 0.15 11.95 16.51
C HIS A 73 1.37 11.35 15.80
N PHE A 74 2.39 10.95 16.53
CA PHE A 74 3.65 10.42 15.98
C PHE A 74 4.17 9.20 16.77
N GLU A 75 3.29 8.47 17.46
CA GLU A 75 3.69 7.21 18.08
C GLU A 75 4.01 6.13 17.04
N THR A 76 4.95 5.24 17.38
CA THR A 76 5.32 4.09 16.57
C THR A 76 4.17 3.09 16.49
N GLY A 77 3.76 2.71 15.28
CA GLY A 77 2.68 1.77 15.04
C GLY A 77 2.13 1.81 13.62
N ILE A 78 0.93 1.26 13.45
CA ILE A 78 0.25 1.12 12.16
C ILE A 78 -1.06 1.90 12.18
N TYR A 79 -1.31 2.69 11.13
CA TYR A 79 -2.60 3.33 10.89
C TYR A 79 -3.44 2.44 9.97
N LYS A 80 -4.61 2.06 10.46
CA LYS A 80 -5.57 1.16 9.80
C LYS A 80 -6.77 1.93 9.31
N CYS A 81 -7.45 1.42 8.29
CA CYS A 81 -8.73 1.94 7.85
C CYS A 81 -9.76 1.80 8.97
N ALA A 82 -10.35 2.91 9.43
CA ALA A 82 -11.42 2.88 10.45
C ALA A 82 -12.67 2.11 9.98
N GLY A 83 -12.85 1.93 8.66
CA GLY A 83 -13.96 1.18 8.07
C GLY A 83 -13.81 -0.34 8.17
N CYS A 84 -12.66 -0.87 7.75
CA CYS A 84 -12.49 -2.32 7.58
C CYS A 84 -11.28 -2.91 8.30
N GLY A 85 -10.46 -2.09 8.95
CA GLY A 85 -9.26 -2.55 9.65
C GLY A 85 -8.06 -2.86 8.76
N GLN A 86 -8.15 -2.66 7.44
CA GLN A 86 -7.01 -2.80 6.53
C GLN A 86 -5.85 -1.90 6.97
N GLU A 87 -4.63 -2.43 7.03
CA GLU A 87 -3.45 -1.64 7.32
C GLU A 87 -3.13 -0.73 6.12
N LEU A 88 -3.01 0.57 6.36
CA LEU A 88 -2.86 1.59 5.31
C LEU A 88 -1.50 2.25 5.35
N TYR A 89 -1.00 2.61 6.54
CA TYR A 89 0.24 3.37 6.69
C TYR A 89 1.05 2.88 7.88
N ASP A 90 2.36 2.81 7.70
CA ASP A 90 3.32 2.64 8.78
C ASP A 90 3.69 4.02 9.37
N SER A 91 3.81 4.11 10.69
CA SER A 91 4.22 5.35 11.36
C SER A 91 5.53 5.95 10.85
N SER A 92 6.46 5.13 10.36
CA SER A 92 7.73 5.57 9.76
C SER A 92 7.56 6.38 8.48
N SER A 93 6.43 6.25 7.77
CA SER A 93 6.13 7.08 6.61
C SER A 93 5.44 8.39 6.97
N LYS A 94 4.99 8.56 8.22
CA LYS A 94 4.32 9.77 8.70
C LYS A 94 5.33 10.91 8.92
N PHE A 95 4.95 12.12 8.56
CA PHE A 95 5.79 13.30 8.70
C PHE A 95 4.95 14.56 8.97
N ASP A 96 5.55 15.59 9.57
CA ASP A 96 4.88 16.86 9.86
C ASP A 96 5.11 17.86 8.72
N LEU A 97 4.03 18.33 8.11
CA LEU A 97 4.02 19.42 7.13
C LEU A 97 3.13 20.58 7.56
N ARG A 98 2.50 20.49 8.73
CA ARG A 98 1.52 21.49 9.21
C ARG A 98 0.43 21.79 8.18
N CYS A 99 0.03 20.80 7.40
CA CYS A 99 -1.03 20.95 6.40
C CYS A 99 -2.44 20.85 7.00
N GLY A 100 -2.57 20.55 8.30
CA GLY A 100 -3.84 20.45 9.02
C GLY A 100 -4.42 19.04 9.13
N TRP A 101 -3.83 18.05 8.46
CA TRP A 101 -4.26 16.66 8.48
C TRP A 101 -3.04 15.72 8.59
N PRO A 102 -3.23 14.47 9.05
CA PRO A 102 -2.22 13.42 8.94
C PRO A 102 -1.59 13.36 7.53
N ALA A 103 -0.25 13.39 7.47
CA ALA A 103 0.50 13.32 6.22
C ALA A 103 1.45 12.11 6.23
N PHE A 104 1.41 11.32 5.16
CA PHE A 104 2.24 10.12 4.96
C PHE A 104 2.95 10.15 3.61
N SER A 105 4.20 9.71 3.57
CA SER A 105 5.03 9.74 2.36
C SER A 105 4.80 8.52 1.46
N SER A 106 4.22 7.45 2.01
CA SER A 106 3.84 6.23 1.28
C SER A 106 2.84 5.42 2.07
N SER A 107 1.95 4.71 1.38
CA SER A 107 1.08 3.67 1.95
C SER A 107 1.78 2.31 2.01
N ILE A 108 1.25 1.39 2.81
CA ILE A 108 1.55 -0.04 2.73
C ILE A 108 1.10 -0.54 1.35
N ASP A 109 1.89 -1.41 0.73
CA ASP A 109 1.70 -1.80 -0.68
C ASP A 109 0.27 -2.34 -0.94
N THR A 110 -0.31 -1.93 -2.07
CA THR A 110 -1.68 -2.24 -2.53
C THR A 110 -2.85 -1.85 -1.62
N SER A 111 -2.60 -1.25 -0.45
CA SER A 111 -3.66 -0.94 0.54
C SER A 111 -4.51 0.28 0.19
N VAL A 112 -4.00 1.17 -0.67
CA VAL A 112 -4.63 2.42 -1.11
C VAL A 112 -4.82 2.40 -2.61
N ARG A 113 -6.06 2.62 -3.06
CA ARG A 113 -6.41 2.85 -4.47
C ARG A 113 -6.50 4.35 -4.73
N ARG A 114 -6.09 4.76 -5.92
CA ARG A 114 -6.18 6.14 -6.38
C ARG A 114 -7.31 6.33 -7.39
N GLN A 115 -7.89 7.51 -7.42
CA GLN A 115 -8.93 7.89 -8.38
C GLN A 115 -8.87 9.39 -8.62
N VAL A 116 -8.83 9.82 -9.88
CA VAL A 116 -8.86 11.25 -10.22
C VAL A 116 -10.24 11.83 -9.86
N ASP A 117 -10.24 12.97 -9.18
CA ASP A 117 -11.44 13.73 -8.86
C ASP A 117 -12.12 14.26 -10.14
N ALA A 118 -13.39 14.63 -10.04
CA ALA A 118 -14.15 15.19 -11.16
C ALA A 118 -13.54 16.50 -11.71
N ASP A 119 -12.72 17.20 -10.92
CA ASP A 119 -12.00 18.40 -11.34
C ASP A 119 -10.79 18.10 -12.26
N GLY A 120 -10.32 16.85 -12.30
CA GLY A 120 -9.18 16.43 -13.12
C GLY A 120 -7.80 16.79 -12.55
N TYR A 121 -7.73 17.46 -11.40
CA TYR A 121 -6.48 17.97 -10.83
C TYR A 121 -6.05 17.22 -9.57
N ARG A 122 -7.01 16.80 -8.74
CA ARG A 122 -6.71 16.12 -7.47
C ARG A 122 -6.91 14.62 -7.62
N GLU A 123 -6.09 13.84 -6.92
CA GLU A 123 -6.17 12.39 -6.92
C GLU A 123 -6.67 11.92 -5.54
N GLU A 124 -7.91 11.48 -5.48
CA GLU A 124 -8.53 10.86 -4.32
C GLU A 124 -7.83 9.55 -3.98
N ILE A 125 -7.60 9.32 -2.68
CA ILE A 125 -7.15 8.05 -2.15
C ILE A 125 -8.27 7.36 -1.38
N LEU A 126 -8.45 6.08 -1.69
CA LEU A 126 -9.50 5.21 -1.19
C LEU A 126 -8.87 3.95 -0.58
N CYS A 127 -9.46 3.42 0.48
CA CYS A 127 -9.07 2.10 0.98
C CYS A 127 -9.35 1.04 -0.11
N ALA A 128 -8.34 0.26 -0.49
CA ALA A 128 -8.46 -0.74 -1.55
C ALA A 128 -9.43 -1.90 -1.21
N THR A 129 -9.71 -2.12 0.08
CA THR A 129 -10.55 -3.23 0.57
C THR A 129 -12.03 -2.85 0.66
N CYS A 130 -12.36 -1.65 1.12
CA CYS A 130 -13.75 -1.22 1.36
C CYS A 130 -14.21 -0.01 0.55
N ASN A 131 -13.34 0.55 -0.29
CA ASN A 131 -13.56 1.80 -1.04
C ASN A 131 -13.90 3.01 -0.16
N GLY A 132 -13.53 2.98 1.13
CA GLY A 132 -13.73 4.11 2.03
C GLY A 132 -12.81 5.27 1.66
N HIS A 133 -13.36 6.49 1.61
CA HIS A 133 -12.60 7.72 1.34
C HIS A 133 -11.60 8.03 2.45
N LEU A 134 -10.34 8.23 2.07
CA LEU A 134 -9.24 8.53 2.98
C LEU A 134 -8.84 10.01 2.91
N GLY A 135 -8.75 10.56 1.70
CA GLY A 135 -8.31 11.93 1.45
C GLY A 135 -7.75 12.06 0.04
N HIS A 136 -6.62 12.74 -0.10
CA HIS A 136 -5.95 12.96 -1.40
C HIS A 136 -4.45 12.69 -1.35
N VAL A 137 -3.88 12.37 -2.50
CA VAL A 137 -2.43 12.29 -2.70
C VAL A 137 -1.97 13.42 -3.62
N PHE A 138 -0.82 13.99 -3.29
CA PHE A 138 -0.17 15.04 -4.06
C PHE A 138 1.27 14.61 -4.37
N ALA A 139 1.70 14.79 -5.62
CA ALA A 139 3.03 14.40 -6.06
C ALA A 139 3.78 15.59 -6.67
N GLY A 140 5.11 15.58 -6.58
CA GLY A 140 5.94 16.59 -7.25
C GLY A 140 5.91 17.98 -6.62
N GLU A 141 5.42 18.12 -5.39
CA GLU A 141 5.33 19.41 -4.69
C GLU A 141 6.69 19.99 -4.26
N GLY A 142 7.77 19.22 -4.37
CA GLY A 142 9.12 19.65 -3.97
C GLY A 142 9.29 19.80 -2.44
N LEU A 143 8.37 19.23 -1.65
CA LEU A 143 8.39 19.28 -0.20
C LEU A 143 9.58 18.52 0.37
N ARG A 144 10.06 18.97 1.54
CA ARG A 144 11.09 18.28 2.31
C ARG A 144 10.53 17.89 3.67
N ASP A 145 10.86 16.68 4.13
CA ASP A 145 10.58 16.28 5.50
C ASP A 145 11.56 16.96 6.48
N ALA A 146 11.38 16.70 7.78
CA ALA A 146 12.23 17.27 8.83
C ALA A 146 13.72 16.90 8.71
N SER A 147 14.06 15.81 8.00
CA SER A 147 15.45 15.41 7.73
C SER A 147 16.06 16.12 6.52
N GLY A 148 15.26 16.92 5.78
CA GLY A 148 15.67 17.58 4.56
C GLY A 148 15.55 16.72 3.30
N LYS A 149 15.04 15.48 3.40
CA LYS A 149 14.82 14.59 2.27
C LYS A 149 13.63 15.07 1.45
N ILE A 150 13.75 15.02 0.12
CA ILE A 150 12.66 15.35 -0.79
C ILE A 150 11.58 14.28 -0.67
N VAL A 151 10.37 14.72 -0.37
CA VAL A 151 9.16 13.89 -0.33
C VAL A 151 8.57 13.85 -1.74
N ARG A 152 8.48 12.64 -2.30
CA ARG A 152 7.97 12.44 -3.67
C ARG A 152 6.46 12.58 -3.73
N GLU A 153 5.79 12.02 -2.73
CA GLU A 153 4.34 12.01 -2.62
C GLU A 153 3.92 12.32 -1.19
N ARG A 154 2.80 13.01 -1.07
CA ARG A 154 2.15 13.35 0.20
C ARG A 154 0.72 12.83 0.17
N HIS A 155 0.47 11.78 0.93
CA HIS A 155 -0.88 11.33 1.25
C HIS A 155 -1.41 12.18 2.38
N CYS A 156 -2.36 13.06 2.08
CA CYS A 156 -3.07 13.92 3.02
C CYS A 156 -4.37 13.21 3.41
N VAL A 157 -4.42 12.67 4.63
CA VAL A 157 -5.43 11.69 5.04
C VAL A 157 -6.28 12.27 6.17
N ASN A 158 -7.59 12.12 6.09
CA ASN A 158 -8.49 12.42 7.20
C ASN A 158 -8.17 11.51 8.40
N SER A 159 -7.95 12.09 9.57
CA SER A 159 -7.73 11.34 10.81
C SER A 159 -8.89 10.41 11.11
N ALA A 160 -10.13 10.87 10.91
CA ALA A 160 -11.31 10.05 11.16
C ALA A 160 -11.47 8.88 10.18
N SER A 161 -10.70 8.82 9.08
CA SER A 161 -10.64 7.62 8.24
C SER A 161 -9.66 6.56 8.78
N LEU A 162 -8.91 6.89 9.82
CA LEU A 162 -7.87 6.07 10.40
C LEU A 162 -8.25 5.56 11.79
N GLN A 163 -7.64 4.46 12.18
CA GLN A 163 -7.55 3.95 13.54
C GLN A 163 -6.09 3.58 13.79
N PHE A 164 -5.54 3.94 14.94
CA PHE A 164 -4.15 3.63 15.25
C PHE A 164 -4.00 2.34 16.06
N GLN A 165 -3.06 1.48 15.66
CA GLN A 165 -2.60 0.35 16.44
C GLN A 165 -1.13 0.60 16.83
N LYS A 166 -0.90 0.76 18.14
CA LYS A 166 0.44 0.96 18.69
C LYS A 166 1.36 -0.25 18.41
N GLY A 167 2.59 0.04 18.02
CA GLY A 167 3.66 -0.96 17.89
C GLY A 167 4.09 -1.48 19.26
N LYS A 168 4.65 -2.69 19.29
CA LYS A 168 5.23 -3.27 20.52
C LYS A 168 6.59 -2.68 20.83
#